data_AF-A0A3D9HW18-F1
#
_entry.id   AF-A0A3D9HW18-F1
#
_cell.length_a   1.000
_cell.length_b   1.000
_cell.length_c   1.000
_cell.angle_alpha   90.00
_cell.angle_beta   90.00
_cell.angle_gamma   90.00
#
_symmetry.space_group_name_H-M   'P 1'
#
loop_
_entity.id
_entity.type
_entity.pdbx_description
1 polymer ?
#
loop_
_entity_poly.entity_id
_entity_poly.type
_entity_poly.pdbx_seq_one_letter_code
_entity_poly.pdbx_strand_id
1 'polypeptide(L)'
;MKQILFAAAFLAMPLGMMQPASAEKLACDELLEVVDALDAIADALDAGADVDAGDDEMLLDLTVILEDIANAEGDSSLIGASNAMNEAWVNNDRDAFINASDRIANTLENLRIRDCE
;
A
#
# COMPACT_ATOMS: atom_id res chain seq x y z
N MET A 1 -29.11 -22.96 58.83
CA MET A 1 -28.81 -21.61 58.31
C MET A 1 -27.74 -21.81 57.24
N LYS A 2 -28.07 -21.64 55.95
CA LYS A 2 -27.83 -20.41 55.15
C LYS A 2 -26.33 -20.02 55.18
N GLN A 3 -25.60 -19.80 54.09
CA GLN A 3 -25.95 -19.64 52.68
C GLN A 3 -24.64 -19.50 51.85
N ILE A 4 -24.72 -19.86 50.56
CA ILE A 4 -24.07 -19.22 49.39
C ILE A 4 -22.55 -19.47 49.23
N LEU A 5 -22.15 -20.43 48.37
CA LEU A 5 -21.91 -20.26 46.92
C LEU A 5 -20.86 -19.17 46.60
N PHE A 6 -19.60 -19.58 46.49
CA PHE A 6 -18.59 -18.86 45.70
C PHE A 6 -18.27 -19.71 44.47
N ALA A 7 -19.04 -19.51 43.41
CA ALA A 7 -18.69 -19.94 42.07
C ALA A 7 -17.72 -18.89 41.49
N ALA A 8 -16.42 -19.09 41.68
CA ALA A 8 -15.40 -18.39 40.91
C ALA A 8 -15.04 -19.26 39.71
N ALA A 9 -15.94 -19.31 38.72
CA ALA A 9 -15.61 -19.81 37.40
C ALA A 9 -14.71 -18.77 36.73
N PHE A 10 -13.40 -18.92 36.94
CA PHE A 10 -12.38 -18.19 36.20
C PHE A 10 -12.45 -18.69 34.76
N LEU A 11 -13.24 -17.97 33.96
CA LEU A 11 -13.44 -18.20 32.54
C LEU A 11 -12.10 -17.88 31.87
N ALA A 12 -11.28 -18.92 31.67
CA ALA A 12 -10.10 -18.84 30.84
C ALA A 12 -10.55 -18.58 29.40
N MET A 13 -10.68 -17.30 29.05
CA MET A 13 -10.71 -16.89 27.64
C MET A 13 -9.41 -17.40 27.03
N PRO A 14 -9.44 -18.29 26.02
CA PRO A 14 -8.26 -18.46 25.19
C PRO A 14 -8.00 -17.08 24.61
N LEU A 15 -6.81 -16.55 24.87
CA LEU A 15 -6.27 -15.42 24.12
C LEU A 15 -6.50 -15.76 22.65
N GLY A 16 -7.51 -15.11 22.07
CA GLY A 16 -7.70 -15.08 20.64
C GLY A 16 -6.37 -14.62 20.10
N MET A 17 -5.71 -15.53 19.39
CA MET A 17 -4.53 -15.21 18.62
C MET A 17 -4.93 -14.03 17.75
N MET A 18 -4.56 -12.83 18.16
CA MET A 18 -4.38 -11.73 17.22
C MET A 18 -3.27 -12.23 16.32
N GLN A 19 -3.66 -12.92 15.25
CA GLN A 19 -2.78 -13.09 14.12
C GLN A 19 -2.39 -11.66 13.75
N PRO A 20 -1.09 -11.29 13.75
CA PRO A 20 -0.70 -10.09 13.05
C PRO A 20 -1.25 -10.28 11.64
N ALA A 21 -2.01 -9.30 11.15
CA ALA A 21 -2.19 -9.17 9.72
C ALA A 21 -0.76 -9.07 9.17
N SER A 22 -0.21 -10.20 8.72
CA SER A 22 0.95 -10.15 7.87
C SER A 22 0.43 -9.41 6.66
N ALA A 23 0.97 -8.23 6.40
CA ALA A 23 0.87 -7.63 5.07
C ALA A 23 1.18 -8.78 4.11
N GLU A 24 0.14 -9.26 3.43
CA GLU A 24 0.26 -10.43 2.59
C GLU A 24 1.20 -9.96 1.48
N LYS A 25 2.41 -10.52 1.44
CA LYS A 25 3.41 -10.12 0.47
C LYS A 25 2.78 -10.31 -0.90
N LEU A 26 2.60 -9.22 -1.65
CA LEU A 26 1.94 -9.26 -2.96
C LEU A 26 2.56 -10.36 -3.81
N ALA A 27 1.72 -11.12 -4.49
CA ALA A 27 2.16 -12.07 -5.48
C ALA A 27 2.90 -11.33 -6.61
N CYS A 28 3.82 -12.03 -7.27
CA CYS A 28 4.62 -11.47 -8.37
C CYS A 28 3.77 -10.82 -9.46
N ASP A 29 2.61 -11.40 -9.76
CA ASP A 29 1.67 -10.89 -10.75
C ASP A 29 1.01 -9.58 -10.27
N GLU A 30 0.71 -9.47 -8.98
CA GLU A 30 0.12 -8.24 -8.40
C GLU A 30 1.14 -7.09 -8.40
N LEU A 31 2.41 -7.37 -8.13
CA LEU A 31 3.48 -6.36 -8.26
C LEU A 31 3.59 -5.84 -9.70
N LEU A 32 3.48 -6.74 -10.68
CA LEU A 32 3.52 -6.37 -12.10
C LEU A 32 2.29 -5.54 -12.50
N GLU A 33 1.09 -5.91 -12.03
CA GLU A 33 -0.13 -5.13 -12.28
C GLU A 33 -0.02 -3.69 -11.73
N VAL A 34 0.58 -3.50 -10.55
CA VAL A 34 0.79 -2.16 -9.98
C VAL A 34 1.79 -1.35 -10.80
N VAL A 35 2.88 -1.98 -11.28
CA VAL A 35 3.86 -1.32 -12.15
C VAL A 35 3.22 -0.90 -13.47
N ASP A 36 2.51 -1.82 -14.14
CA ASP A 36 1.83 -1.53 -15.41
C ASP A 36 0.78 -0.42 -15.27
N ALA A 37 0.06 -0.39 -14.14
CA ALA A 37 -0.91 0.66 -13.85
C ALA A 37 -0.24 2.03 -13.67
N LEU A 38 0.88 2.10 -12.95
CA LEU A 38 1.66 3.32 -12.76
C LEU A 38 2.21 3.85 -14.08
N ASP A 39 2.79 2.97 -14.91
CA ASP A 39 3.30 3.33 -16.24
C ASP A 39 2.17 3.86 -17.13
N ALA A 40 1.00 3.22 -17.12
CA ALA A 40 -0.16 3.68 -17.90
C ALA A 40 -0.65 5.07 -17.46
N ILE A 41 -0.67 5.36 -16.15
CA ILE A 41 -1.03 6.69 -15.63
C ILE A 41 0.03 7.71 -16.03
N ALA A 42 1.31 7.39 -15.86
CA ALA A 42 2.42 8.27 -16.23
C ALA A 42 2.41 8.61 -17.73
N ASP A 43 2.17 7.63 -18.60
CA ASP A 43 2.04 7.82 -20.05
C ASP A 43 0.81 8.66 -20.43
N ALA A 44 -0.32 8.44 -19.76
CA ALA A 44 -1.53 9.22 -20.00
C ALA A 44 -1.33 10.69 -19.62
N LEU A 45 -0.71 10.92 -18.46
CA LEU A 45 -0.26 12.25 -18.05
C LEU A 45 0.73 12.80 -19.07
N ASP A 46 1.71 12.01 -19.53
CA ASP A 46 2.68 12.50 -20.49
C ASP A 46 2.03 12.94 -21.83
N ALA A 47 0.97 12.24 -22.24
CA ALA A 47 0.15 12.59 -23.40
C ALA A 47 -0.72 13.85 -23.22
N GLY A 48 -0.74 14.45 -22.02
CA GLY A 48 -1.46 15.67 -21.71
C GLY A 48 -2.85 15.44 -21.10
N ALA A 49 -3.09 14.26 -20.51
CA ALA A 49 -4.24 14.10 -19.63
C ALA A 49 -4.10 15.05 -18.42
N ASP A 50 -5.23 15.66 -18.03
CA ASP A 50 -5.28 16.44 -16.80
C ASP A 50 -5.30 15.50 -15.59
N VAL A 51 -4.60 15.91 -14.54
CA VAL A 51 -4.81 15.37 -13.20
C VAL A 51 -6.10 15.99 -12.67
N ASP A 52 -7.24 15.30 -12.86
CA ASP A 52 -8.52 15.73 -12.31
C ASP A 52 -8.76 15.05 -10.95
N ALA A 53 -9.20 15.81 -9.95
CA ALA A 53 -9.53 15.33 -8.61
C ALA A 53 -10.64 14.27 -8.58
N GLY A 54 -11.29 13.99 -9.72
CA GLY A 54 -12.25 12.89 -9.86
C GLY A 54 -11.65 11.50 -9.62
N ASP A 55 -10.33 11.33 -9.81
CA ASP A 55 -9.65 10.04 -9.67
C ASP A 55 -8.98 9.84 -8.29
N ASP A 56 -9.33 10.69 -7.30
CA ASP A 56 -8.79 10.67 -5.94
C ASP A 56 -8.93 9.31 -5.23
N GLU A 57 -10.01 8.56 -5.50
CA GLU A 57 -10.25 7.24 -4.89
C GLU A 57 -9.24 6.19 -5.40
N MET A 58 -8.96 6.21 -6.70
CA MET A 58 -7.96 5.33 -7.31
C MET A 58 -6.56 5.63 -6.76
N LEU A 59 -6.23 6.91 -6.60
CA LEU A 59 -4.95 7.31 -6.04
C LEU A 59 -4.82 6.92 -4.56
N LEU A 60 -5.89 7.08 -3.79
CA LEU A 60 -5.92 6.68 -2.39
C LEU A 60 -5.67 5.17 -2.26
N ASP A 61 -6.40 4.35 -3.00
CA ASP A 61 -6.23 2.89 -2.99
C ASP A 61 -4.81 2.49 -3.39
N LEU A 62 -4.25 3.13 -4.43
CA LEU A 62 -2.87 2.90 -4.86
C LEU A 62 -1.87 3.28 -3.75
N THR A 63 -2.03 4.43 -3.10
CA THR A 63 -1.12 4.85 -2.02
C THR A 63 -1.17 3.92 -0.81
N VAL A 64 -2.34 3.37 -0.49
CA VAL A 64 -2.52 2.36 0.57
C VAL A 64 -1.80 1.06 0.20
N ILE A 65 -1.97 0.57 -1.02
CA ILE A 65 -1.26 -0.63 -1.50
C ILE A 65 0.25 -0.43 -1.42
N LEU A 66 0.76 0.72 -1.88
CA LEU A 66 2.18 1.05 -1.82
C LEU A 66 2.71 1.16 -0.39
N GLU A 67 1.92 1.69 0.54
CA GLU A 67 2.27 1.74 1.95
C GLU A 67 2.34 0.33 2.56
N ASP A 68 1.41 -0.56 2.22
CA ASP A 68 1.41 -1.95 2.68
C ASP A 68 2.65 -2.72 2.16
N ILE A 69 2.99 -2.57 0.87
CA ILE A 69 4.22 -3.13 0.29
C ILE A 69 5.45 -2.59 1.02
N ALA A 70 5.50 -1.26 1.20
CA ALA A 70 6.64 -0.61 1.83
C ALA A 70 6.84 -1.06 3.27
N ASN A 71 5.76 -1.23 4.02
CA ASN A 71 5.79 -1.74 5.38
C ASN A 71 6.21 -3.22 5.43
N ALA A 72 5.74 -4.05 4.49
CA ALA A 72 6.14 -5.44 4.38
C ALA A 72 7.64 -5.61 4.08
N GLU A 73 8.17 -4.74 3.22
CA GLU A 73 9.56 -4.77 2.76
C GLU A 73 10.52 -3.96 3.65
N GLY A 74 9.98 -3.14 4.57
CA GLY A 74 10.76 -2.20 5.35
C GLY A 74 11.38 -1.08 4.51
N ASP A 75 10.76 -0.73 3.39
CA ASP A 75 11.27 0.23 2.41
C ASP A 75 10.70 1.64 2.66
N SER A 76 11.40 2.42 3.48
CA SER A 76 11.03 3.82 3.71
C SER A 76 11.13 4.71 2.46
N SER A 77 11.88 4.30 1.43
CA SER A 77 11.98 5.03 0.17
C SER A 77 10.68 4.90 -0.62
N LEU A 78 10.06 3.72 -0.61
CA LEU A 78 8.77 3.49 -1.25
C LEU A 78 7.66 4.33 -0.60
N ILE A 79 7.65 4.43 0.73
CA ILE A 79 6.74 5.35 1.47
C ILE A 79 6.97 6.79 1.03
N GLY A 80 8.23 7.23 0.96
CA GLY A 80 8.57 8.58 0.54
C GLY A 80 8.13 8.91 -0.88
N ALA A 81 8.27 7.95 -1.81
CA ALA A 81 7.84 8.12 -3.19
C ALA A 81 6.31 8.12 -3.32
N SER A 82 5.60 7.24 -2.61
CA SER A 82 4.13 7.22 -2.54
C SER A 82 3.56 8.55 -2.03
N ASN A 83 4.14 9.10 -0.95
CA ASN A 83 3.74 10.40 -0.41
C ASN A 83 4.01 11.54 -1.41
N ALA A 84 5.16 11.52 -2.10
CA ALA A 84 5.48 12.53 -3.10
C ALA A 84 4.53 12.47 -4.31
N MET A 85 4.11 11.28 -4.72
CA MET A 85 3.12 11.08 -5.79
C MET A 85 1.76 11.68 -5.38
N ASN A 86 1.30 11.40 -4.17
CA ASN A 86 0.04 11.95 -3.64
C ASN A 86 0.10 13.48 -3.49
N GLU A 87 1.21 14.03 -3.00
CA GLU A 87 1.40 15.48 -2.91
C GLU A 87 1.41 16.14 -4.29
N ALA A 88 2.07 15.53 -5.27
CA ALA A 88 2.08 16.01 -6.64
C ALA A 88 0.68 16.01 -7.27
N TRP A 89 -0.11 14.96 -7.02
CA TRP A 89 -1.50 14.88 -7.44
C TRP A 89 -2.35 16.02 -6.89
N VAL A 90 -2.32 16.23 -5.56
CA VAL A 90 -3.07 17.30 -4.89
C VAL A 90 -2.68 18.69 -5.39
N ASN A 91 -1.43 18.88 -5.79
CA ASN A 91 -0.92 20.14 -6.31
C ASN A 91 -1.10 20.31 -7.83
N ASN A 92 -1.68 19.33 -8.53
CA ASN A 92 -1.72 19.27 -9.99
C ASN A 92 -0.33 19.46 -10.63
N ASP A 93 0.70 18.89 -10.01
CA ASP A 93 2.09 18.93 -10.47
C ASP A 93 2.42 17.64 -11.23
N ARG A 94 2.10 17.65 -12.52
CA ARG A 94 2.31 16.53 -13.44
C ARG A 94 3.73 16.00 -13.46
N ASP A 95 4.72 16.90 -13.51
CA ASP A 95 6.13 16.49 -13.62
C ASP A 95 6.59 15.84 -12.32
N ALA A 96 6.18 16.37 -11.16
CA ALA A 96 6.46 15.75 -9.87
C ALA A 96 5.77 14.38 -9.73
N PHE A 97 4.54 14.25 -10.25
CA PHE A 97 3.80 12.98 -10.24
C PHE A 97 4.55 11.91 -11.03
N ILE A 98 4.89 12.18 -12.29
CA ILE A 98 5.62 11.25 -13.17
C ILE A 98 6.94 10.83 -12.51
N ASN A 99 7.72 11.78 -11.99
CA ASN A 99 8.97 11.48 -11.31
C ASN A 99 8.80 10.59 -10.06
N ALA A 100 7.67 10.70 -9.35
CA ALA A 100 7.39 9.87 -8.20
C ALA A 100 6.93 8.46 -8.62
N SER A 101 6.05 8.37 -9.63
CA SER A 101 5.61 7.11 -10.25
C SER A 101 6.79 6.29 -10.78
N ASP A 102 7.73 6.91 -11.49
CA ASP A 102 8.94 6.24 -11.99
C ASP A 102 9.77 5.62 -10.85
N ARG A 103 9.89 6.30 -9.71
CA ARG A 103 10.63 5.79 -8.54
C ARG A 103 9.92 4.60 -7.91
N ILE A 104 8.60 4.67 -7.81
CA ILE A 104 7.77 3.57 -7.33
C ILE A 104 7.92 2.37 -8.26
N ALA A 105 7.71 2.55 -9.57
CA ALA A 105 7.80 1.50 -10.58
C ALA A 105 9.18 0.79 -10.53
N ASN A 106 10.27 1.56 -10.51
CA ASN A 106 11.62 1.00 -10.36
C ASN A 106 11.81 0.21 -9.05
N THR A 107 11.18 0.64 -7.95
CA THR A 107 11.28 -0.05 -6.67
C THR A 107 10.52 -1.38 -6.71
N LEU A 108 9.29 -1.37 -7.21
CA LEU A 108 8.47 -2.57 -7.37
C LEU A 108 9.08 -3.57 -8.36
N GLU A 109 9.67 -3.10 -9.46
CA GLU A 109 10.38 -3.96 -10.41
C GLU A 109 11.60 -4.64 -9.77
N ASN A 110 12.36 -3.92 -8.95
CA ASN A 110 13.47 -4.53 -8.20
C ASN A 110 12.99 -5.58 -7.20
N LEU A 111 11.83 -5.36 -6.55
CA LEU A 111 11.21 -6.36 -5.67
C LEU A 111 10.77 -7.60 -6.47
N ARG A 112 10.13 -7.40 -7.62
CA ARG A 112 9.73 -8.47 -8.55
C ARG A 112 10.94 -9.29 -8.99
N ILE A 113 12.00 -8.66 -9.49
CA ILE A 113 13.22 -9.36 -9.91
C ILE A 113 13.82 -10.14 -8.74
N ARG A 114 13.86 -9.58 -7.53
CA ARG A 114 14.44 -10.25 -6.35
C ARG A 114 13.64 -11.48 -5.91
N ASP A 115 12.31 -11.41 -5.95
CA ASP A 115 11.44 -12.42 -5.35
C ASP A 115 10.88 -13.44 -6.35
N CYS A 116 10.92 -13.13 -7.64
CA CYS A 116 10.19 -13.86 -8.68
C CYS A 116 11.08 -14.40 -9.81
N GLU A 117 12.30 -13.89 -9.99
CA GLU A 117 13.28 -14.33 -11.00
C GLU A 117 14.52 -15.00 -10.38
#